data_AF-A0A2K3JGB3-F1
#
_entry.id   AF-A0A2K3JGB3-F1
#
_cell.length_a   1.000
_cell.length_b   1.000
_cell.length_c   1.000
_cell.angle_alpha   90.00
_cell.angle_beta   90.00
_cell.angle_gamma   90.00
#
_symmetry.space_group_name_H-M   'P 1'
#
loop_
_entity.id
_entity.type
_entity.pdbx_description
1 polymer ?
#
loop_
_entity_poly.entity_id
_entity_poly.type
_entity_poly.pdbx_seq_one_letter_code
_entity_poly.pdbx_strand_id
1 'polypeptide(L)'
;MNALLVKALKNGFDMSKEDAIALALTVQKVFKRNKEIEDMSLHKDIRSIFYELHQKNLLCLRREEISEKGKSVRKYYWSINIDGIRAEACRRPVEESPYEIYKKIPENAWLLRSCNT
;
A
#
# COMPACT_ATOMS: atom_id res chain seq x y z
N MET A 1 -5.93 -5.67 15.84
CA MET A 1 -5.01 -5.46 14.69
C MET A 1 -5.72 -5.57 13.33
N ASN A 2 -6.67 -6.50 13.14
CA ASN A 2 -7.33 -6.72 11.84
C ASN A 2 -8.15 -5.53 11.30
N ALA A 3 -8.89 -4.79 12.13
CA ALA A 3 -9.77 -3.73 11.62
C ALA A 3 -8.99 -2.57 10.94
N LEU A 4 -7.83 -2.19 11.49
CA LEU A 4 -7.01 -1.12 10.90
C LEU A 4 -6.35 -1.56 9.60
N LEU A 5 -5.80 -2.79 9.56
CA LEU A 5 -5.22 -3.34 8.34
C LEU A 5 -6.28 -3.47 7.24
N VAL A 6 -7.46 -4.00 7.55
CA VAL A 6 -8.58 -4.08 6.59
C VAL A 6 -8.93 -2.70 6.04
N LYS A 7 -9.03 -1.68 6.90
CA LYS A 7 -9.33 -0.32 6.45
C LYS A 7 -8.21 0.27 5.58
N ALA A 8 -6.95 0.05 5.95
CA ALA A 8 -5.80 0.47 5.16
C ALA A 8 -5.77 -0.22 3.78
N LEU A 9 -6.10 -1.51 3.72
CA LEU A 9 -6.17 -2.27 2.46
C LEU A 9 -7.29 -1.74 1.56
N LYS A 10 -8.48 -1.50 2.12
CA LYS A 10 -9.58 -0.87 1.39
C LYS A 10 -9.16 0.47 0.81
N ASN A 11 -8.56 1.34 1.62
CA ASN A 11 -8.16 2.68 1.20
C ASN A 11 -7.01 2.65 0.18
N GLY A 12 -6.00 1.81 0.40
CA GLY A 12 -4.76 1.80 -0.39
C GLY A 12 -4.91 1.15 -1.76
N PHE A 13 -5.86 0.22 -1.90
CA PHE A 13 -6.05 -0.60 -3.10
C PHE A 13 -7.47 -0.50 -3.70
N ASP A 14 -8.35 0.32 -3.12
CA ASP A 14 -9.74 0.47 -3.56
C ASP A 14 -10.51 -0.86 -3.67
N MET A 15 -10.24 -1.77 -2.73
CA MET A 15 -10.81 -3.11 -2.74
C MET A 15 -12.10 -3.20 -1.91
N SER A 16 -12.91 -4.23 -2.21
CA SER A 16 -14.08 -4.57 -1.42
C SER A 16 -13.70 -4.88 0.03
N LYS A 17 -14.68 -4.80 0.94
CA LYS A 17 -14.41 -5.10 2.35
C LYS A 17 -14.05 -6.57 2.53
N GLU A 18 -14.70 -7.44 1.77
CA GLU A 18 -14.58 -8.88 1.78
C GLU A 18 -13.16 -9.30 1.34
N ASP A 19 -12.67 -8.72 0.23
CA ASP A 19 -11.32 -8.96 -0.26
C ASP A 19 -10.26 -8.45 0.72
N ALA A 20 -10.48 -7.26 1.31
CA ALA A 20 -9.60 -6.71 2.32
C ALA A 20 -9.50 -7.60 3.57
N ILE A 21 -10.61 -8.22 3.98
CA ILE A 21 -10.62 -9.19 5.09
C ILE A 21 -9.84 -10.45 4.70
N ALA A 22 -10.07 -11.00 3.51
CA ALA A 22 -9.38 -12.20 3.03
C ALA A 22 -7.86 -11.98 2.95
N LEU A 23 -7.43 -10.81 2.44
CA LEU A 23 -6.03 -10.45 2.35
C LEU A 23 -5.42 -10.21 3.74
N ALA A 24 -6.09 -9.50 4.63
CA ALA A 24 -5.62 -9.30 6.01
C ALA A 24 -5.43 -10.65 6.75
N LEU A 25 -6.35 -11.60 6.56
CA LEU A 25 -6.22 -12.95 7.11
C LEU A 25 -5.03 -13.71 6.50
N THR A 26 -4.77 -13.52 5.21
CA THR A 26 -3.60 -14.12 4.54
C THR A 26 -2.31 -13.58 5.13
N VAL A 27 -2.18 -12.26 5.26
CA VAL A 27 -1.02 -11.61 5.90
C VAL A 27 -0.84 -12.12 7.34
N GLN A 28 -1.93 -12.19 8.11
CA GLN A 28 -1.89 -12.70 9.48
C GLN A 28 -1.44 -14.17 9.54
N LYS A 29 -1.90 -15.02 8.62
CA LYS A 29 -1.48 -16.44 8.55
C LYS A 29 -0.01 -16.59 8.18
N VAL A 30 0.52 -15.69 7.37
CA VAL A 30 1.94 -15.70 6.99
C VAL A 30 2.80 -15.31 8.20
N PHE A 31 2.48 -14.23 8.89
CA PHE A 31 3.21 -13.81 10.12
C PHE A 31 3.00 -14.74 11.32
N LYS A 32 1.85 -15.41 11.44
CA LYS A 32 1.49 -16.23 12.60
C LYS A 32 1.69 -15.46 13.92
N ARG A 33 2.74 -15.79 14.67
CA ARG A 33 3.16 -15.11 15.93
C ARG A 33 4.54 -14.45 15.79
N ASN A 34 5.15 -14.50 14.61
CA ASN A 34 6.46 -13.93 14.35
C ASN A 34 6.34 -12.43 14.09
N LYS A 35 7.31 -11.66 14.58
CA LYS A 35 7.41 -10.22 14.30
C LYS A 35 7.98 -9.96 12.91
N GLU A 36 8.87 -10.84 12.46
CA GLU A 36 9.52 -10.77 11.15
C GLU A 36 9.48 -12.13 10.45
N ILE A 37 9.53 -12.10 9.12
CA ILE A 37 9.60 -13.30 8.29
C ILE A 37 10.62 -13.08 7.19
N GLU A 38 11.43 -14.10 6.91
CA GLU A 38 12.36 -14.05 5.78
C GLU A 38 11.62 -14.12 4.44
N ASP A 39 11.93 -13.21 3.52
CA ASP A 39 11.36 -13.12 2.18
C ASP A 39 11.42 -14.44 1.41
N MET A 40 12.59 -15.10 1.47
CA MET A 40 12.86 -16.34 0.73
C MET A 40 12.08 -17.54 1.28
N SER A 41 11.54 -17.46 2.50
CA SER A 41 10.68 -18.50 3.07
C SER A 41 9.25 -18.46 2.51
N LEU A 42 8.86 -17.38 1.83
CA LEU A 42 7.52 -17.20 1.27
C LEU A 42 7.40 -17.82 -0.12
N HIS A 43 6.22 -18.37 -0.41
CA HIS A 43 5.84 -18.76 -1.77
C HIS A 43 5.87 -17.54 -2.70
N LYS A 44 6.23 -17.74 -3.97
CA LYS A 44 6.42 -16.68 -4.97
C LYS A 44 5.21 -15.72 -5.04
N ASP A 45 3.99 -16.25 -5.05
CA ASP A 45 2.78 -15.43 -5.19
C ASP A 45 2.52 -14.55 -3.95
N ILE A 46 2.78 -15.10 -2.75
CA ILE A 46 2.68 -14.33 -1.50
C ILE A 46 3.73 -13.22 -1.46
N ARG A 47 4.92 -13.50 -1.99
CA ARG A 47 6.00 -12.53 -2.06
C ARG A 47 5.65 -11.33 -2.94
N SER A 48 5.03 -11.57 -4.10
CA SER A 48 4.52 -10.50 -4.96
C SER A 48 3.55 -9.59 -4.21
N ILE A 49 2.60 -10.18 -3.48
CA ILE A 49 1.65 -9.44 -2.65
C ILE A 49 2.39 -8.61 -1.58
N PHE A 50 3.41 -9.18 -0.94
CA PHE A 50 4.18 -8.46 0.10
C PHE A 50 4.93 -7.24 -0.46
N TYR A 51 5.46 -7.34 -1.68
CA TYR A 51 6.04 -6.17 -2.36
C TYR A 51 5.00 -5.08 -2.65
N GLU A 52 3.80 -5.44 -3.07
CA GLU A 52 2.70 -4.48 -3.27
C GLU A 52 2.29 -3.80 -1.96
N LEU A 53 2.17 -4.58 -0.88
CA LEU A 53 1.88 -4.05 0.46
C LEU A 53 2.98 -3.11 0.96
N HIS A 54 4.25 -3.41 0.64
CA HIS A 54 5.38 -2.55 0.95
C HIS A 54 5.32 -1.22 0.18
N GLN A 55 4.96 -1.23 -1.10
CA GLN A 55 4.81 -0.01 -1.90
C GLN A 55 3.73 0.93 -1.32
N LYS A 56 2.71 0.37 -0.67
CA LYS A 56 1.67 1.13 0.05
C LYS A 56 2.04 1.45 1.51
N ASN A 57 3.30 1.27 1.90
CA ASN A 57 3.81 1.48 3.26
C ASN A 57 3.09 0.64 4.33
N LEU A 58 2.47 -0.49 3.98
CA LEU A 58 1.78 -1.36 4.94
C LEU A 58 2.73 -2.39 5.58
N LEU A 59 3.81 -2.73 4.88
CA LEU A 59 4.89 -3.58 5.36
C LEU A 59 6.23 -2.83 5.24
N CYS A 60 7.19 -3.21 6.08
CA CYS A 60 8.58 -2.78 6.01
C CYS A 60 9.46 -3.91 5.50
N LEU A 61 10.48 -3.57 4.72
CA LEU A 61 11.51 -4.49 4.26
C LEU A 61 12.86 -4.15 4.90
N ARG A 62 13.34 -5.02 5.80
CA ARG A 62 14.67 -4.91 6.38
C ARG A 62 15.65 -5.75 5.58
N ARG A 63 16.83 -5.20 5.28
CA ARG A 63 17.94 -5.91 4.65
C ARG A 63 18.98 -6.26 5.71
N GLU A 64 19.52 -7.46 5.64
CA GLU A 64 20.62 -7.91 6.47
C GLU A 64 21.71 -8.54 5.60
N GLU A 65 22.96 -8.13 5.79
CA GLU A 65 24.11 -8.75 5.14
C GLU A 65 24.81 -9.64 6.16
N ILE A 66 24.84 -10.94 5.90
CA ILE A 66 25.40 -11.95 6.80
C ILE A 66 26.55 -12.64 6.09
N SER A 67 27.66 -12.85 6.78
CA SER A 67 28.76 -13.67 6.27
C SER A 67 28.52 -15.12 6.67
N GLU A 68 28.07 -15.94 5.72
CA GLU A 68 27.95 -17.40 5.91
C GLU A 68 29.08 -18.11 5.15
N LYS A 69 29.90 -18.88 5.86
CA LYS A 69 31.01 -19.67 5.28
C LYS A 69 31.96 -18.86 4.39
N GLY A 70 32.26 -17.62 4.79
CA GLY A 70 33.15 -16.72 4.05
C GLY A 70 32.54 -16.08 2.80
N LYS A 71 31.24 -16.26 2.55
CA LYS A 71 30.49 -15.56 1.50
C LYS A 71 29.48 -14.59 2.12
N SER A 72 29.47 -13.35 1.62
CA SER A 72 28.44 -12.38 1.99
C SER A 72 27.13 -12.72 1.32
N VAL A 73 26.11 -13.04 2.12
CA VAL A 73 24.76 -13.35 1.69
C VAL A 73 23.84 -12.22 2.15
N ARG A 74 22.91 -11.84 1.27
CA ARG A 74 21.88 -10.84 1.56
C ARG A 74 20.58 -11.54 1.91
N LYS A 75 20.05 -11.27 3.10
CA LYS A 75 18.72 -11.70 3.54
C LYS A 75 17.79 -10.52 3.66
N TYR A 76 16.52 -10.78 3.43
CA TYR A 76 15.46 -9.79 3.45
C TYR A 76 14.36 -10.25 4.40
N TYR A 77 13.91 -9.35 5.25
CA TYR A 77 12.93 -9.63 6.28
C TYR A 77 11.77 -8.66 6.19
N TRP A 78 10.57 -9.23 6.20
CA TRP A 78 9.31 -8.51 6.21
C TRP A 78 8.86 -8.27 7.64
N SER A 79 8.39 -7.06 7.93
CA SER A 79 7.73 -6.71 9.19
C SER A 79 6.49 -5.84 8.95
N ILE A 80 5.57 -5.83 9.90
CA ILE A 80 4.34 -5.04 9.79
C ILE A 80 4.64 -3.57 10.09
N ASN A 81 4.27 -2.66 9.18
CA ASN A 81 4.40 -1.22 9.40
C ASN A 81 3.13 -0.67 10.07
N ILE A 82 3.10 -0.67 11.40
CA ILE A 82 1.90 -0.23 12.16
C ILE A 82 1.58 1.24 11.90
N ASP A 83 2.60 2.08 11.78
CA ASP A 83 2.43 3.53 11.55
C ASP A 83 1.92 3.81 10.14
N GLY A 84 2.47 3.13 9.14
CA GLY A 84 1.99 3.22 7.76
C GLY A 84 0.56 2.70 7.60
N ILE A 85 0.22 1.58 8.25
CA ILE A 85 -1.16 1.06 8.30
C ILE A 85 -2.10 2.09 8.93
N ARG A 86 -1.70 2.71 10.04
CA ARG A 86 -2.53 3.73 10.71
C ARG A 86 -2.72 4.95 9.81
N ALA A 87 -1.66 5.43 9.18
CA ALA A 87 -1.71 6.56 8.26
C ALA A 87 -2.67 6.28 7.09
N GLU A 88 -2.54 5.12 6.45
CA GLU A 88 -3.37 4.74 5.31
C GLU A 88 -4.84 4.49 5.71
N ALA A 89 -5.09 3.86 6.86
CA ALA A 89 -6.45 3.65 7.38
C ALA A 89 -7.15 4.96 7.77
N CYS A 90 -6.38 5.98 8.15
CA CYS A 90 -6.88 7.32 8.48
C CYS A 90 -6.85 8.28 7.30
N ARG A 91 -6.28 7.88 6.15
CA ARG A 91 -6.27 8.68 4.93
C ARG A 91 -7.71 9.03 4.58
N ARG A 92 -7.99 10.34 4.54
CA ARG A 92 -9.28 10.81 4.05
C ARG A 92 -9.32 10.51 2.55
N PRO A 93 -10.45 9.98 2.02
CA PRO A 93 -10.62 9.98 0.58
C PRO A 93 -10.47 11.42 0.12
N VAL A 94 -9.49 11.65 -0.76
CA VAL A 94 -9.41 12.93 -1.44
C VAL A 94 -10.62 12.91 -2.37
N GLU A 95 -11.65 13.67 -2.05
CA GLU A 95 -12.69 14.02 -3.03
C GLU A 95 -12.03 14.94 -4.06
N GLU A 96 -11.20 14.38 -4.93
CA GLU A 96 -10.88 15.01 -6.20
C GLU A 96 -12.15 14.89 -7.06
N SER A 97 -13.13 15.75 -6.76
CA SER A 97 -14.18 16.03 -7.74
C SER A 97 -13.44 16.60 -8.96
N PRO A 98 -13.42 15.89 -10.11
CA PRO A 98 -12.70 16.35 -11.30
C PRO A 98 -13.15 17.76 -11.72
N TYR A 99 -14.35 18.14 -11.29
CA TYR A 99 -14.98 19.44 -11.54
C TYR A 99 -14.38 20.61 -10.75
N GLU A 100 -13.66 20.36 -9.66
CA GLU A 100 -12.99 21.42 -8.89
C GLU A 100 -11.87 22.11 -9.70
N ILE A 101 -11.26 21.41 -10.65
CA ILE A 101 -10.28 21.99 -11.57
C ILE A 101 -10.96 23.02 -12.48
N TYR A 102 -12.18 22.71 -12.96
CA TYR A 102 -12.94 23.60 -13.84
C TYR A 102 -13.51 24.82 -13.11
N LYS A 103 -13.76 24.75 -11.79
CA LYS A 103 -14.18 25.92 -10.98
C LYS A 103 -13.13 27.04 -10.92
N LYS A 104 -11.86 26.72 -11.18
CA LYS A 104 -10.76 27.71 -11.18
C LYS A 104 -10.59 28.39 -12.54
N ILE A 105 -11.25 27.91 -13.59
CA ILE A 105 -11.20 28.51 -14.91
C ILE A 105 -12.23 29.63 -14.97
N PRO A 106 -11.82 30.89 -15.16
CA PRO A 106 -12.75 32.01 -15.19
C PRO A 106 -13.69 31.91 -16.40
N GLU A 107 -14.94 32.34 -16.24
CA GLU A 107 -16.01 32.18 -17.25
C GLU A 107 -15.63 32.75 -18.62
N ASN A 108 -14.86 33.84 -18.63
CA ASN A 108 -14.37 34.49 -19.84
C ASN A 108 -13.36 33.66 -20.66
N ALA A 109 -12.68 32.69 -20.05
CA ALA A 109 -11.76 31.79 -20.76
C ALA A 109 -12.52 30.85 -21.72
N TRP A 110 -13.79 30.56 -21.44
CA TRP A 110 -14.66 29.75 -22.30
C TRP A 110 -15.22 30.52 -23.50
N LEU A 111 -15.24 31.85 -23.43
CA LEU A 111 -15.81 32.73 -24.45
C LEU A 111 -14.84 33.07 -25.61
N LEU A 112 -13.55 32.73 -25.48
CA LEU A 112 -12.50 33.12 -26.43
C LEU A 112 -12.56 32.44 -27.82
N ARG A 113 -13.54 31.56 -28.08
CA ARG A 113 -13.66 30.86 -29.37
C ARG A 113 -14.86 31.26 -30.24
N SER A 114 -15.75 32.15 -29.78
CA SER A 114 -16.96 32.50 -30.55
C SER A 114 -16.85 33.78 -31.39
N CYS A 115 -15.75 34.53 -31.30
CA CYS A 115 -15.57 35.78 -32.05
C CYS A 115 -14.43 35.65 -33.08
N ASN A 116 -14.65 34.86 -34.13
CA ASN A 116 -13.93 34.98 -35.40
C ASN A 116 -14.96 34.80 -36.51
N THR A 117 -15.71 35.86 -36.78
CA THR A 117 -16.49 36.09 -38.01
C THR A 117 -16.26 37.52 -38.44
#